data_AF-A0A6B0S335-F1
#
_entry.id   AF-A0A6B0S335-F1
#
_cell.length_a   1.000
_cell.length_b   1.000
_cell.length_c   1.000
_cell.angle_alpha   90.00
_cell.angle_beta   90.00
_cell.angle_gamma   90.00
#
_symmetry.space_group_name_H-M   'P 1'
#
loop_
_entity.id
_entity.type
_entity.pdbx_description
1 polymer ?
#
loop_
_entity_poly.entity_id
_entity_poly.type
_entity_poly.pdbx_seq_one_letter_code
_entity_poly.pdbx_strand_id
1 'polypeptide(L)'
;MPRPGKSSYSDQKPPYSYISLTAMAIQHSAEKMLPLSDIYKFIMERFPYYREHTQRWQNSLRHNLSFNDCFIKIPRRPDQPGKGSFWALHPDCGDMFENGSFLRRRKRFKLAVGIERNKLSTMPPSLSGGSIWPSYKVIYEMLASALSISLLWTTRIDLDGPQ
;
A
#
# COMPACT_ATOMS: atom_id res chain seq x y z
N MET A 1 -38.61 -7.65 -3.15
CA MET A 1 -37.34 -7.86 -3.87
C MET A 1 -36.64 -9.08 -3.28
N PRO A 2 -36.24 -10.09 -4.06
CA PRO A 2 -35.51 -11.25 -3.54
C PRO A 2 -34.14 -10.81 -3.00
N ARG A 3 -33.76 -11.29 -1.82
CA ARG A 3 -32.40 -11.07 -1.29
C ARG A 3 -31.40 -11.81 -2.19
N PRO A 4 -30.31 -11.17 -2.64
CA PRO A 4 -29.22 -11.84 -3.34
C PRO A 4 -28.74 -13.06 -2.54
N GLY A 5 -28.49 -14.18 -3.23
CA GLY A 5 -28.00 -15.41 -2.61
C GLY A 5 -26.67 -15.19 -1.88
N LYS A 6 -26.45 -15.96 -0.80
CA LYS A 6 -25.28 -15.86 0.10
C LYS A 6 -23.91 -15.85 -0.60
N SER A 7 -23.80 -16.40 -1.82
CA SER A 7 -22.57 -16.38 -2.64
C SER A 7 -22.23 -15.00 -3.23
N SER A 8 -23.21 -14.10 -3.39
CA SER A 8 -22.98 -12.80 -4.03
C SER A 8 -22.36 -11.75 -3.10
N TYR A 9 -22.36 -11.96 -1.78
CA TYR A 9 -21.83 -10.99 -0.82
C TYR A 9 -20.32 -11.16 -0.56
N SER A 10 -19.75 -12.36 -0.78
CA SER A 10 -18.30 -12.59 -0.61
C SER A 10 -17.44 -11.90 -1.67
N ASP A 11 -18.04 -11.63 -2.82
CA ASP A 11 -17.38 -11.04 -3.98
C ASP A 11 -17.65 -9.53 -4.09
N GLN A 12 -18.33 -8.95 -3.10
CA GLN A 12 -18.47 -7.50 -3.02
C GLN A 12 -17.24 -6.86 -2.41
N LYS A 13 -16.88 -5.68 -2.94
CA LYS A 13 -15.79 -4.88 -2.41
C LYS A 13 -16.03 -4.59 -0.92
N PRO A 14 -15.15 -5.02 -0.01
CA PRO A 14 -15.31 -4.72 1.40
C PRO A 14 -15.32 -3.22 1.67
N PRO A 15 -16.04 -2.73 2.71
CA PRO A 15 -16.11 -1.32 3.06
C PRO A 15 -14.85 -0.82 3.79
N TYR A 16 -13.67 -1.29 3.39
CA TYR A 16 -12.39 -0.96 3.99
C TYR A 16 -11.48 -0.23 3.00
N SER A 17 -10.78 0.80 3.48
CA SER A 17 -9.74 1.47 2.69
C SER A 17 -8.48 0.61 2.60
N TYR A 18 -7.60 0.85 1.62
CA TYR A 18 -6.31 0.15 1.57
C TYR A 18 -5.47 0.39 2.83
N ILE A 19 -5.54 1.58 3.43
CA ILE A 19 -4.90 1.89 4.72
C ILE A 19 -5.45 0.94 5.80
N SER A 20 -6.78 0.82 5.88
CA SER A 20 -7.43 -0.08 6.84
C SER A 20 -7.06 -1.54 6.63
N LEU A 21 -7.02 -1.99 5.38
CA LEU A 21 -6.64 -3.37 5.02
C LEU A 21 -5.20 -3.68 5.42
N THR A 22 -4.27 -2.76 5.13
CA THR A 22 -2.87 -2.89 5.53
C THR A 22 -2.71 -2.87 7.05
N ALA A 23 -3.40 -1.97 7.74
CA ALA A 23 -3.36 -1.91 9.21
C ALA A 23 -3.87 -3.21 9.85
N MET A 24 -4.99 -3.77 9.35
CA MET A 24 -5.50 -5.06 9.81
C MET A 24 -4.49 -6.19 9.62
N ALA A 25 -3.80 -6.24 8.47
CA ALA A 25 -2.78 -7.25 8.20
C ALA A 25 -1.61 -7.15 9.21
N ILE A 26 -1.08 -5.94 9.39
CA ILE A 26 0.06 -5.69 10.29
C ILE A 26 -0.32 -5.96 11.76
N GLN A 27 -1.52 -5.55 12.20
CA GLN A 27 -1.98 -5.81 13.57
C GLN A 27 -2.21 -7.30 13.83
N HIS A 28 -2.57 -8.07 12.81
CA HIS A 28 -2.77 -9.51 12.93
C HIS A 28 -1.44 -10.29 13.05
N SER A 29 -0.31 -9.73 12.61
CA SER A 29 0.99 -10.38 12.80
C SER A 29 1.48 -10.26 14.24
N ALA A 30 2.17 -11.29 14.73
CA ALA A 30 2.73 -11.30 16.08
C ALA A 30 3.79 -10.21 16.26
N GLU A 31 4.61 -9.97 15.24
CA GLU A 31 5.72 -9.00 15.27
C GLU A 31 5.28 -7.56 14.96
N LYS A 32 3.98 -7.32 14.71
CA LYS A 32 3.43 -6.01 14.31
C LYS A 32 4.14 -5.39 13.10
N MET A 33 4.71 -6.24 12.26
CA MET A 33 5.29 -5.91 10.97
C MET A 33 5.08 -7.07 10.00
N LEU A 34 5.02 -6.76 8.70
CA LEU A 34 4.89 -7.77 7.64
C LEU A 34 5.61 -7.32 6.37
N PRO A 35 6.16 -8.25 5.57
CA PRO A 35 6.59 -7.92 4.21
C PRO A 35 5.37 -7.71 3.31
N LEU A 36 5.58 -6.96 2.22
CA LEU A 36 4.54 -6.63 1.24
C LEU A 36 3.81 -7.87 0.69
N SER A 37 4.53 -8.98 0.48
CA SER A 37 3.97 -10.24 0.01
C SER A 37 2.91 -10.79 0.96
N ASP A 38 3.12 -10.69 2.26
CA ASP A 38 2.22 -11.29 3.25
C ASP A 38 1.01 -10.39 3.52
N ILE A 39 1.15 -9.07 3.34
CA ILE A 39 0.02 -8.15 3.29
C ILE A 39 -0.93 -8.54 2.14
N TYR A 40 -0.39 -8.87 0.96
CA TYR A 40 -1.23 -9.33 -0.15
C TYR A 40 -1.96 -10.63 0.17
N LYS A 41 -1.25 -11.63 0.72
CA LYS A 41 -1.83 -12.92 1.09
C LYS A 41 -2.96 -12.75 2.09
N PHE A 42 -2.73 -12.01 3.17
CA PHE A 42 -3.74 -11.74 4.20
C PHE A 42 -5.02 -11.15 3.62
N ILE A 43 -4.89 -10.16 2.72
CA ILE A 43 -6.05 -9.51 2.09
C ILE A 43 -6.81 -10.49 1.19
N MET A 44 -6.12 -11.27 0.35
CA MET A 44 -6.75 -12.24 -0.55
C MET A 44 -7.40 -13.42 0.19
N GLU A 45 -6.83 -13.82 1.32
CA GLU A 45 -7.36 -14.89 2.16
C GLU A 45 -8.66 -14.44 2.84
N ARG A 46 -8.64 -13.25 3.46
CA ARG A 46 -9.78 -12.71 4.22
C ARG A 46 -10.89 -12.13 3.34
N PHE A 47 -10.54 -11.58 2.18
CA PHE A 47 -11.47 -10.88 1.30
C PHE A 47 -11.35 -11.41 -0.14
N PRO A 48 -12.19 -12.41 -0.52
CA PRO A 48 -12.13 -13.06 -1.83
C PRO A 48 -12.21 -12.09 -3.02
N TYR A 49 -12.90 -10.96 -2.87
CA TYR A 49 -12.93 -9.86 -3.84
C TYR A 49 -11.56 -9.47 -4.41
N TYR A 50 -10.48 -9.56 -3.63
CA TYR A 50 -9.14 -9.15 -4.05
C TYR A 50 -8.31 -10.27 -4.72
N ARG A 51 -8.87 -11.47 -4.91
CA ARG A 51 -8.17 -12.56 -5.62
C ARG A 51 -8.07 -12.31 -7.12
N GLU A 52 -9.00 -11.53 -7.66
CA GLU A 52 -9.03 -11.14 -9.07
C GLU A 52 -8.41 -9.75 -9.29
N HIS A 53 -8.03 -9.47 -10.53
CA HIS A 53 -7.47 -8.17 -10.95
C HIS A 53 -6.32 -7.66 -10.06
N THR A 54 -5.44 -8.59 -9.65
CA THR A 54 -4.44 -8.39 -8.59
C THR A 54 -3.53 -7.18 -8.82
N GLN A 55 -3.12 -6.94 -10.06
CA GLN A 55 -2.21 -5.84 -10.40
C GLN A 55 -2.75 -4.45 -10.00
N ARG A 56 -4.04 -4.19 -10.25
CA ARG A 56 -4.64 -2.85 -10.07
C ARG A 56 -4.68 -2.46 -8.59
N TRP A 57 -5.22 -3.34 -7.74
CA TRP A 57 -5.36 -3.03 -6.32
C TRP A 57 -4.01 -3.12 -5.60
N GLN A 58 -3.11 -4.02 -5.99
CA GLN A 58 -1.76 -4.08 -5.42
C GLN A 58 -0.96 -2.81 -5.75
N ASN A 59 -1.12 -2.24 -6.95
CA ASN A 59 -0.51 -0.96 -7.28
C ASN A 59 -1.01 0.16 -6.36
N SER A 60 -2.33 0.21 -6.16
CA SER A 60 -2.96 1.15 -5.23
C SER A 60 -2.46 0.94 -3.78
N LEU A 61 -2.27 -0.31 -3.34
CA LEU A 61 -1.77 -0.63 -2.01
C LEU A 61 -0.31 -0.18 -1.83
N ARG A 62 0.56 -0.45 -2.82
CA ARG A 62 1.96 0.02 -2.80
C ARG A 62 2.05 1.53 -2.72
N HIS A 63 1.22 2.23 -3.50
CA HIS A 63 1.12 3.68 -3.40
C HIS A 63 0.74 4.14 -1.98
N ASN A 64 -0.23 3.49 -1.35
CA ASN A 64 -0.65 3.83 0.02
C ASN A 64 0.45 3.63 1.06
N LEU A 65 1.26 2.57 0.94
CA LEU A 65 2.39 2.30 1.84
C LEU A 65 3.45 3.40 1.78
N SER A 66 3.79 3.87 0.58
CA SER A 66 4.80 4.92 0.41
C SER A 66 4.26 6.33 0.65
N PHE A 67 2.95 6.55 0.46
CA PHE A 67 2.35 7.87 0.56
C PHE A 67 1.89 8.22 1.98
N ASN A 68 1.46 7.26 2.79
CA ASN A 68 0.90 7.55 4.12
C ASN A 68 1.94 7.36 5.23
N ASP A 69 2.15 8.42 6.02
CA ASP A 69 3.09 8.43 7.15
C ASP A 69 2.77 7.41 8.26
N CYS A 70 1.58 6.82 8.25
CA CYS A 70 1.22 5.75 9.19
C CYS A 70 1.97 4.44 8.89
N PHE A 71 2.57 4.29 7.70
CA PHE A 71 3.37 3.11 7.38
C PHE A 71 4.85 3.47 7.34
N ILE A 72 5.63 2.74 8.14
CA ILE A 72 7.08 2.88 8.17
C ILE A 72 7.72 1.67 7.46
N LYS A 73 8.77 1.95 6.68
CA LYS A 73 9.55 0.94 5.98
C LYS A 73 10.74 0.55 6.85
N ILE A 74 10.80 -0.71 7.25
CA ILE A 74 11.87 -1.27 8.09
C ILE A 74 12.80 -2.11 7.21
N PRO A 75 14.11 -1.77 7.13
CA PRO A 75 15.07 -2.57 6.38
C PRO A 75 15.22 -3.96 7.04
N ARG A 76 15.47 -4.99 6.23
CA ARG A 76 15.79 -6.31 6.76
C ARG A 76 17.17 -6.28 7.41
N ARG A 77 17.34 -7.10 8.44
CA ARG A 77 18.64 -7.31 9.03
C ARG A 77 19.53 -8.09 8.03
N PRO A 78 20.86 -7.84 8.00
CA PRO A 78 21.77 -8.48 7.03
C PRO A 78 21.85 -10.01 7.20
N ASP A 79 21.55 -10.53 8.37
CA ASP A 79 21.45 -11.95 8.71
C ASP A 79 20.20 -12.64 8.16
N GLN A 80 19.19 -11.87 7.69
CA GLN A 80 17.93 -12.41 7.16
C GLN A 80 17.74 -11.99 5.69
N PRO A 81 18.43 -12.65 4.74
CA PRO A 81 18.25 -12.38 3.32
C PRO A 81 16.81 -12.70 2.91
N GLY A 82 16.14 -11.73 2.29
CA GLY A 82 14.75 -11.87 1.87
C GLY A 82 14.30 -10.77 0.93
N LYS A 83 13.24 -11.03 0.18
CA LYS A 83 12.70 -10.07 -0.78
C LYS A 83 12.02 -8.89 -0.07
N GLY A 84 12.44 -7.69 -0.44
CA GLY A 84 11.81 -6.44 0.00
C GLY A 84 12.02 -6.10 1.48
N SER A 85 11.37 -5.03 1.92
CA SER A 85 11.41 -4.53 3.31
C SER A 85 10.19 -4.96 4.09
N PHE A 86 10.28 -4.89 5.42
CA PHE A 86 9.13 -4.99 6.30
C PHE A 86 8.37 -3.66 6.33
N TRP A 87 7.07 -3.74 6.57
CA TRP A 87 6.20 -2.60 6.79
C TRP A 87 5.55 -2.75 8.17
N ALA A 88 5.59 -1.67 8.94
CA ALA A 88 4.96 -1.58 10.25
C ALA A 88 4.09 -0.33 10.34
N LEU A 89 3.21 -0.30 11.34
CA LEU A 89 2.46 0.90 11.69
C LEU A 89 3.36 1.85 12.50
N HIS A 90 3.24 3.14 12.25
CA HIS A 90 3.84 4.15 13.11
C HIS A 90 3.20 4.05 14.52
N PRO A 91 3.99 4.13 15.62
CA PRO A 91 3.46 4.06 16.99
C PRO A 91 2.30 5.05 17.22
N ASP A 92 2.47 6.30 16.80
CA ASP A 92 1.43 7.35 16.91
C ASP A 92 0.17 7.11 16.07
N CYS A 93 0.17 6.13 15.16
CA CYS A 93 -1.03 5.73 14.43
C CYS A 93 -1.62 4.40 14.91
N GLY A 94 -1.02 3.71 15.89
CA GLY A 94 -1.50 2.44 16.45
C GLY A 94 -2.88 2.56 17.08
N ASP A 95 -3.05 3.53 17.99
CA ASP A 95 -4.31 3.82 18.70
C ASP A 95 -5.47 4.13 17.75
N MET A 96 -5.17 4.53 16.51
CA MET A 96 -6.17 4.86 15.49
C MET A 96 -6.96 3.65 14.99
N PHE A 97 -6.47 2.43 15.22
CA PHE A 97 -7.03 1.18 14.72
C PHE A 97 -7.38 0.19 15.83
N GLU A 98 -7.04 0.50 17.08
CA GLU A 98 -7.17 -0.41 18.22
C GLU A 98 -8.63 -0.62 18.67
N ASN A 99 -9.49 0.39 18.51
CA ASN A 99 -10.91 0.32 18.88
C ASN A 99 -11.83 -0.23 17.76
N GLY A 100 -11.29 -0.97 16.79
CA GLY A 100 -12.09 -1.60 15.73
C GLY A 100 -12.66 -0.66 14.66
N SER A 101 -12.38 0.64 14.73
CA SER A 101 -12.79 1.62 13.71
C SER A 101 -11.88 1.55 12.48
N PHE A 102 -12.04 0.51 11.67
CA PHE A 102 -11.40 0.39 10.35
C PHE A 102 -12.12 1.18 9.25
N LEU A 103 -13.20 1.90 9.61
CA LEU A 103 -13.98 2.74 8.70
C LEU A 103 -13.16 3.91 8.16
N ARG A 104 -13.49 4.34 6.93
CA ARG A 104 -12.80 5.42 6.22
C ARG A 104 -12.92 6.74 7.01
N ARG A 105 -11.81 7.19 7.61
CA ARG A 105 -11.72 8.44 8.36
C ARG A 105 -11.74 9.67 7.44
N ARG A 106 -12.36 10.77 7.90
CA ARG A 106 -12.37 12.07 7.18
C ARG A 106 -11.04 12.84 7.25
N LYS A 107 -10.24 12.68 8.32
CA LYS A 107 -8.96 13.39 8.52
C LYS A 107 -7.77 12.44 8.39
N ARG A 108 -6.81 12.81 7.54
CA ARG A 108 -5.58 12.03 7.28
C ARG A 108 -4.56 12.24 8.41
N PHE A 109 -3.90 11.15 8.82
CA PHE A 109 -2.72 11.22 9.69
C PHE A 109 -1.57 11.89 8.93
N LYS A 110 -1.00 12.93 9.54
CA LYS A 110 0.21 13.59 9.06
C LYS A 110 1.14 13.68 10.24
N LEU A 111 2.37 13.22 10.09
CA LEU A 111 3.40 13.55 11.06
C LEU A 111 3.59 15.06 11.04
N ALA A 112 3.65 15.69 12.20
CA ALA A 112 3.97 17.11 12.29
C ALA A 112 5.31 17.33 11.60
N VAL A 113 5.33 18.16 10.55
CA VAL A 113 6.53 18.42 9.75
C VAL A 113 7.47 19.27 10.60
N GLY A 114 8.33 18.58 11.34
CA GLY A 114 9.40 19.17 12.14
C GLY A 114 9.89 18.15 13.15
N ILE A 115 11.13 17.67 12.97
CA ILE A 115 12.00 16.97 13.94
C ILE A 115 12.18 15.44 13.77
N GLU A 116 11.20 14.63 13.35
CA GLU A 116 11.35 13.16 13.50
C GLU A 116 11.68 12.32 12.23
N ARG A 117 11.54 12.87 11.00
CA ARG A 117 11.90 12.09 9.77
C ARG A 117 13.41 11.79 9.63
N ASN A 118 14.26 12.46 10.40
CA ASN A 118 15.71 12.25 10.43
C ASN A 118 16.22 11.43 11.62
N LYS A 119 15.35 11.00 12.57
CA LYS A 119 15.81 10.21 13.73
C LYS A 119 15.79 8.70 13.51
N LEU A 120 14.95 8.17 12.61
CA LEU A 120 15.06 6.75 12.21
C LEU A 120 16.25 6.46 11.27
N SER A 121 16.93 7.49 10.75
CA SER A 121 18.08 7.37 9.85
C SER A 121 19.44 7.63 10.52
N THR A 122 19.49 7.96 11.82
CA THR A 122 20.75 8.30 12.50
C THR A 122 21.20 7.16 13.42
N MET A 123 21.77 6.11 12.82
CA MET A 123 22.81 5.26 13.41
C MET A 123 24.14 5.62 12.71
N PRO A 124 25.29 5.59 13.40
CA PRO A 124 26.45 6.39 13.01
C PRO A 124 27.03 5.98 11.64
N PRO A 125 27.51 6.96 10.84
CA PRO A 125 28.07 6.70 9.52
C PRO A 125 29.55 6.34 9.66
N SER A 126 29.94 5.18 9.16
CA SER A 126 31.34 4.99 8.76
C SER A 126 31.41 4.26 7.42
N LEU A 127 31.79 5.02 6.39
CA LEU A 127 32.40 4.63 5.11
C LEU A 127 31.48 3.78 4.19
N SER A 128 31.12 4.12 2.97
CA SER A 128 31.57 5.12 2.01
C SER A 128 30.63 5.02 0.78
N GLY A 129 30.26 6.15 0.17
CA GLY A 129 29.89 6.22 -1.25
C GLY A 129 28.42 5.98 -1.62
N GLY A 130 27.79 7.02 -2.19
CA GLY A 130 26.73 6.82 -3.19
C GLY A 130 25.40 7.53 -2.93
N SER A 131 25.27 8.70 -3.54
CA SER A 131 24.02 9.27 -4.10
C SER A 131 22.94 9.75 -3.13
N ILE A 132 22.90 11.08 -2.98
CA ILE A 132 21.76 11.83 -2.44
C ILE A 132 20.54 11.61 -3.35
N TRP A 133 19.48 11.00 -2.82
CA TRP A 133 18.20 10.88 -3.52
C TRP A 133 17.43 12.20 -3.43
N PRO A 134 16.92 12.78 -4.54
CA PRO A 134 16.23 14.05 -4.49
C PRO A 134 14.82 13.92 -3.85
N SER A 135 14.38 15.02 -3.24
CA SER A 135 13.13 15.15 -2.49
C SER A 135 11.88 14.83 -3.32
N TYR A 136 10.83 14.36 -2.64
CA TYR A 136 9.54 13.89 -3.13
C TYR A 136 8.85 14.77 -4.19
N LYS A 137 9.21 16.05 -4.32
CA LYS A 137 8.69 16.93 -5.38
C LYS A 137 9.16 16.51 -6.79
N VAL A 138 10.38 15.98 -6.93
CA VAL A 138 10.97 15.58 -8.23
C VAL A 138 10.34 14.28 -8.76
N ILE A 139 9.97 13.36 -7.87
CA ILE A 139 9.26 12.12 -8.25
C ILE A 139 7.85 12.42 -8.77
N TYR A 140 7.19 13.45 -8.22
CA TYR A 140 5.86 13.88 -8.67
C TYR A 140 5.89 14.47 -10.09
N GLU A 141 6.95 15.18 -10.48
CA GLU A 141 7.11 15.65 -11.87
C GLU A 141 7.44 14.50 -12.84
N MET A 142 8.20 13.48 -12.40
CA MET A 142 8.50 12.30 -13.22
C MET A 142 7.33 11.30 -13.35
N LEU A 143 6.32 11.36 -12.48
CA LEU A 143 5.09 10.57 -12.62
C LEU A 143 3.96 11.35 -13.28
N ALA A 144 3.99 12.69 -13.23
CA ALA A 144 3.06 13.52 -14.00
C ALA A 144 3.26 13.35 -15.52
N SER A 145 4.46 12.99 -15.98
CA SER A 145 4.72 12.59 -17.37
C SER A 145 4.12 11.24 -17.76
N ALA A 146 3.60 10.44 -16.83
CA ALA A 146 2.80 9.25 -17.12
C ALA A 146 1.29 9.55 -17.33
N LEU A 147 0.87 10.82 -17.16
CA LEU A 147 -0.46 11.32 -17.58
C LEU A 147 -0.50 11.75 -19.06
N SER A 148 0.37 11.18 -19.91
CA SER A 148 0.04 10.82 -21.30
C SER A 148 -0.41 9.35 -21.28
N ILE A 149 -1.63 8.95 -20.88
CA ILE A 149 -2.91 9.18 -21.55
C ILE A 149 -2.80 9.11 -23.08
N SER A 150 -3.09 7.89 -23.57
CA SER A 150 -4.26 7.64 -24.43
C SER A 150 -4.21 7.92 -25.94
N LEU A 151 -3.11 7.63 -26.63
CA LEU A 151 -3.16 7.54 -28.11
C LEU A 151 -2.76 6.18 -28.71
N LEU A 152 -2.34 5.18 -27.93
CA LEU A 152 -1.86 3.90 -28.51
C LEU A 152 -2.53 2.62 -27.99
N TRP A 153 -3.57 2.71 -27.14
CA TRP A 153 -4.33 1.51 -26.72
C TRP A 153 -5.86 1.66 -26.86
N THR A 154 -6.35 2.69 -27.56
CA THR A 154 -7.78 2.91 -27.80
C THR A 154 -8.10 3.19 -29.27
N THR A 155 -7.42 2.47 -30.17
CA THR A 155 -7.85 2.20 -31.55
C THR A 155 -7.17 0.88 -31.95
N ARG A 156 -7.80 -0.20 -32.39
CA ARG A 156 -9.19 -0.49 -32.74
C ARG A 156 -9.20 -1.99 -33.04
N ILE A 157 -9.47 -2.81 -32.02
CA ILE A 157 -9.90 -4.20 -32.22
C ILE A 157 -11.44 -4.15 -32.25
N ASP A 158 -11.99 -4.86 -33.23
CA ASP A 158 -13.39 -5.02 -33.64
C ASP A 158 -14.03 -3.90 -34.47
N LEU A 159 -14.19 -4.17 -35.78
CA LEU A 159 -15.50 -4.22 -36.44
C LEU A 159 -15.40 -4.87 -37.84
N ASP A 160 -16.22 -5.92 -38.00
CA ASP A 160 -16.74 -6.59 -39.19
C ASP A 160 -15.97 -7.72 -39.92
N GLY A 161 -16.71 -8.83 -40.08
CA GLY A 161 -16.37 -10.03 -40.84
C GLY A 161 -16.73 -9.92 -42.34
N PRO A 162 -17.25 -10.98 -42.97
CA PRO A 162 -16.58 -11.70 -44.05
C PRO A 162 -16.94 -11.23 -45.47
N GLN A 163 -16.01 -11.47 -46.41
CA GLN A 163 -16.25 -11.99 -47.76
C GLN A 163 -15.08 -12.92 -48.13
#